data_AF-A0A7C5GS03-F1
#
_entry.id   AF-A0A7C5GS03-F1
#
_cell.length_a   1.000
_cell.length_b   1.000
_cell.length_c   1.000
_cell.angle_alpha   90.00
_cell.angle_beta   90.00
_cell.angle_gamma   90.00
#
_symmetry.space_group_name_H-M   'P 1'
#
loop_
_entity.id
_entity.type
_entity.pdbx_description
1 polymer ?
#
loop_
_entity_poly.entity_id
_entity_poly.type
_entity_poly.pdbx_seq_one_letter_code
_entity_poly.pdbx_strand_id
1 'polypeptide(L)'
;MVTGSVYVYKHTPGGWAYQDRLLAPVPVFGENFGSAVGVQGSVAAVGAPGSNLAGTASGAVYVFRFDEGWFGEAPFVPVGGKAQGLFGRSLAMQADLALFGAWDDVIPGLYGVGSVSLFRLDPVFTLSLDPLPPVAGSTADLQLRQGDPDTHAWVLYSTSGTGPTLIPALGVTVDLGNPKIAAGPVKTDATGSASAAVNIPASAGGAKVWLQAVQPGRVSNLISTAVR
;
A
#
# COMPACT_ATOMS: atom_id res chain seq x y z
N MET A 1 12.06 11.91 27.00
CA MET A 1 12.52 11.54 25.64
C MET A 1 11.32 11.67 24.72
N VAL A 2 11.42 12.43 23.63
CA VAL A 2 10.25 12.79 22.79
C VAL A 2 10.28 11.96 21.51
N THR A 3 9.23 11.20 21.24
CA THR A 3 8.95 10.61 19.93
C THR A 3 7.95 11.49 19.21
N GLY A 4 8.09 11.62 17.89
CA GLY A 4 7.18 12.42 17.08
C GLY A 4 5.78 11.79 16.99
N SER A 5 4.77 12.61 16.73
CA SER A 5 3.41 12.14 16.50
C SER A 5 2.66 13.09 15.58
N VAL A 6 1.74 12.54 14.78
CA VAL A 6 0.87 13.31 13.88
C VAL A 6 -0.57 13.17 14.37
N TYR A 7 -1.33 14.26 14.35
CA TYR A 7 -2.73 14.28 14.76
C TYR A 7 -3.59 14.56 13.54
N VAL A 8 -4.62 13.75 13.33
CA VAL A 8 -5.56 13.87 12.23
C VAL A 8 -6.83 14.54 12.72
N TYR A 9 -7.25 15.56 11.99
CA TYR A 9 -8.52 16.25 12.20
C TYR A 9 -9.33 16.21 10.91
N LYS A 10 -10.64 15.99 11.05
CA LYS A 10 -11.60 16.03 9.94
C LYS A 10 -12.42 17.30 10.03
N HIS A 11 -12.49 18.05 8.93
CA HIS A 11 -13.38 19.20 8.86
C HIS A 11 -14.83 18.74 8.69
N THR A 12 -15.69 19.16 9.61
CA THR A 12 -17.13 18.88 9.64
C THR A 12 -17.92 20.19 9.58
N PRO A 13 -19.25 20.17 9.40
CA PRO A 13 -20.06 21.39 9.51
C PRO A 13 -19.92 22.11 10.86
N GLY A 14 -19.55 21.38 11.93
CA GLY A 14 -19.30 21.93 13.27
C GLY A 14 -17.85 22.36 13.51
N GLY A 15 -16.99 22.36 12.48
CA GLY A 15 -15.57 22.67 12.57
C GLY A 15 -14.67 21.42 12.56
N TRP A 16 -13.42 21.61 12.99
CA TRP A 16 -12.43 20.53 13.04
C TRP A 16 -12.70 19.58 14.20
N ALA A 17 -12.97 18.32 13.87
CA ALA A 17 -13.11 17.24 14.85
C ALA A 17 -11.83 16.39 14.86
N TYR A 18 -11.30 16.10 16.05
CA TYR A 18 -10.22 15.13 16.21
C TYR A 18 -10.68 13.76 15.68
N GLN A 19 -9.85 13.13 14.86
CA GLN A 19 -10.12 11.84 14.26
C GLN A 19 -9.16 10.78 14.78
N ASP A 20 -7.86 11.05 14.77
CA ASP A 20 -6.86 10.04 15.11
C ASP A 20 -5.49 10.63 15.48
N ARG A 21 -4.61 9.78 16.03
CA ARG A 21 -3.20 10.08 16.28
C ARG A 21 -2.34 9.00 15.62
N LEU A 22 -1.60 9.39 14.60
CA LEU A 22 -0.67 8.52 13.89
C LEU A 22 0.68 8.51 14.59
N LEU A 23 1.22 7.31 14.76
CA LEU A 23 2.52 7.03 15.34
C LEU A 23 3.33 6.15 14.39
N ALA A 24 4.66 6.32 14.40
CA ALA A 24 5.53 5.31 13.81
C ALA A 24 5.24 3.94 14.47
N PRO A 25 5.15 2.82 13.72
CA PRO A 25 4.86 1.50 14.27
C PRO A 25 5.81 1.09 15.41
N VAL A 26 7.08 1.48 15.31
CA VAL A 26 8.07 1.37 16.38
C VAL A 26 8.64 2.77 16.62
N PRO A 27 8.13 3.52 17.61
CA PRO A 27 8.60 4.88 17.88
C PRO A 27 10.04 4.86 18.40
N VAL A 28 10.98 5.46 17.65
CA VAL A 28 12.37 5.61 18.09
C VAL A 28 12.68 7.09 18.36
N PHE A 29 13.43 7.34 19.43
CA PHE A 29 13.86 8.69 19.79
C PHE A 29 14.78 9.29 18.72
N GLY A 30 14.57 10.56 18.38
CA GLY A 30 15.41 11.28 17.43
C GLY A 30 15.06 11.07 15.95
N GLU A 31 14.07 10.23 15.63
CA GLU A 31 13.66 10.02 14.23
C GLU A 31 12.90 11.21 13.62
N ASN A 32 12.42 12.13 14.46
CA ASN A 32 11.68 13.32 14.05
C ASN A 32 10.45 13.00 13.20
N PHE A 33 9.74 11.91 13.53
CA PHE A 33 8.47 11.54 12.92
C PHE A 33 7.47 12.71 12.96
N GLY A 34 6.82 12.99 11.82
CA GLY A 34 5.91 14.13 11.71
C GLY A 34 6.58 15.46 11.35
N SER A 35 7.89 15.44 11.03
CA SER A 35 8.60 16.65 10.58
C SER A 35 8.08 17.21 9.24
N ALA A 36 7.53 16.34 8.39
CA ALA A 36 6.81 16.68 7.19
C ALA A 36 5.55 15.81 7.12
N VAL A 37 4.42 16.39 6.75
CA VAL A 37 3.15 15.68 6.61
C VAL A 37 2.48 16.15 5.33
N GLY A 38 2.02 15.21 4.52
CA GLY A 38 1.10 15.47 3.43
C GLY A 38 -0.11 14.57 3.55
N VAL A 39 -1.26 15.10 3.13
CA VAL A 39 -2.51 14.35 3.09
C VAL A 39 -3.20 14.62 1.76
N GLN A 40 -3.66 13.55 1.12
CA GLN A 40 -4.42 13.60 -0.12
C GLN A 40 -5.51 12.55 -0.05
N GLY A 41 -6.77 13.00 0.02
CA GLY A 41 -7.92 12.10 0.20
C GLY A 41 -7.79 11.25 1.47
N SER A 42 -7.78 9.93 1.30
CA SER A 42 -7.64 8.94 2.37
C SER A 42 -6.19 8.50 2.62
N VAL A 43 -5.19 9.17 2.06
CA VAL A 43 -3.77 8.81 2.20
C VAL A 43 -3.03 9.94 2.89
N ALA A 44 -2.21 9.61 3.88
CA ALA A 44 -1.29 10.52 4.52
C ALA A 44 0.13 9.96 4.43
N ALA A 45 1.10 10.81 4.12
CA ALA A 45 2.51 10.47 4.14
C ALA A 45 3.21 11.33 5.20
N VAL A 46 4.04 10.69 6.02
CA VAL A 46 4.65 11.28 7.20
C VAL A 46 6.16 11.04 7.18
N GLY A 47 6.93 12.12 7.16
CA GLY A 47 8.38 12.08 7.14
C GLY A 47 9.01 11.91 8.52
N ALA A 48 10.07 11.10 8.57
CA ALA A 48 10.92 10.86 9.73
C ALA A 48 12.41 10.91 9.31
N PRO A 49 12.96 12.11 9.04
CA PRO A 49 14.29 12.29 8.47
C PRO A 49 15.42 11.83 9.38
N GLY A 50 15.18 11.71 10.69
CA GLY A 50 16.17 11.16 11.63
C GLY A 50 16.17 9.64 11.70
N SER A 51 15.33 8.95 10.91
CA SER A 51 15.24 7.49 10.97
C SER A 51 16.54 6.81 10.57
N ASN A 52 16.85 5.73 11.29
CA ASN A 52 18.05 4.92 11.07
C ASN A 52 17.77 3.59 10.34
N LEU A 53 16.54 3.39 9.84
CA LEU A 53 16.08 2.11 9.29
C LEU A 53 16.93 1.59 8.13
N ALA A 54 17.52 2.49 7.33
CA ALA A 54 18.38 2.13 6.22
C ALA A 54 19.83 2.62 6.40
N GLY A 55 20.23 3.02 7.61
CA GLY A 55 21.54 3.59 7.90
C GLY A 55 21.44 4.87 8.74
N THR A 56 22.55 5.31 9.34
CA THR A 56 22.57 6.45 10.27
C THR A 56 21.95 7.71 9.65
N ALA A 57 20.81 8.18 10.18
CA ALA A 57 20.04 9.32 9.69
C ALA A 57 19.73 9.25 8.19
N SER A 58 19.47 8.06 7.66
CA SER A 58 19.03 7.87 6.28
C SER A 58 17.68 8.52 6.00
N GLY A 59 16.84 8.63 7.05
CA GLY A 59 15.46 9.07 6.95
C GLY A 59 14.52 7.98 6.45
N ALA A 60 13.23 8.20 6.68
CA ALA A 60 12.15 7.32 6.27
C ALA A 60 10.87 8.13 6.05
N VAL A 61 9.94 7.54 5.29
CA VAL A 61 8.57 8.04 5.14
C VAL A 61 7.61 6.92 5.52
N TYR A 62 6.60 7.24 6.30
CA TYR A 62 5.52 6.34 6.67
C TYR A 62 4.26 6.75 5.92
N VAL A 63 3.63 5.81 5.23
CA VAL A 63 2.33 6.04 4.58
C VAL A 63 1.24 5.45 5.47
N PHE A 64 0.19 6.22 5.69
CA PHE A 64 -1.02 5.82 6.37
C PHE A 64 -2.17 5.91 5.41
N ARG A 65 -3.10 4.97 5.51
CA ARG A 65 -4.35 4.99 4.75
C ARG A 65 -5.54 4.94 5.68
N PHE A 66 -6.60 5.61 5.27
CA PHE A 66 -7.87 5.62 5.97
C PHE A 66 -8.84 4.64 5.31
N ASP A 67 -9.19 3.59 6.05
CA ASP A 67 -10.26 2.64 5.75
C ASP A 67 -11.00 2.30 7.05
N GLU A 68 -12.13 2.97 7.29
CA GLU A 68 -12.86 3.01 8.58
C GLU A 68 -12.04 3.48 9.81
N GLY A 69 -10.72 3.61 9.67
CA GLY A 69 -9.72 4.06 10.62
C GLY A 69 -8.37 4.21 9.91
N TRP A 70 -7.40 4.90 10.52
CA TRP A 70 -6.07 5.01 9.92
C TRP A 70 -5.22 3.77 10.25
N PHE A 71 -4.59 3.20 9.24
CA PHE A 71 -3.60 2.14 9.39
C PHE A 71 -2.31 2.50 8.66
N GLY A 72 -1.16 2.09 9.22
CA GLY A 72 0.16 2.34 8.64
C GLY A 72 0.60 1.21 7.73
N GLU A 73 1.23 1.56 6.60
CA GLU A 73 1.95 0.64 5.73
C GLU A 73 3.40 0.45 6.21
N ALA A 74 4.14 -0.43 5.54
CA ALA A 74 5.58 -0.56 5.75
C ALA A 74 6.28 0.79 5.46
N PRO A 75 7.28 1.18 6.26
CA PRO A 75 8.00 2.42 6.04
C PRO A 75 8.77 2.37 4.71
N PHE A 76 8.66 3.43 3.94
CA PHE A 76 9.46 3.66 2.75
C PHE A 76 10.81 4.23 3.17
N VAL A 77 11.86 3.52 2.80
CA VAL A 77 13.24 3.94 2.96
C VAL A 77 13.87 4.12 1.59
N PRO A 78 14.77 5.10 1.41
CA PRO A 78 15.44 5.31 0.13
C PRO A 78 16.28 4.09 -0.24
N VAL A 79 16.19 3.66 -1.50
CA VAL A 79 16.98 2.54 -2.02
C VAL A 79 18.46 2.87 -1.92
N GLY A 80 19.24 1.98 -1.29
CA GLY A 80 20.67 2.19 -1.07
C GLY A 80 21.04 2.88 0.25
N GLY A 81 20.07 3.18 1.12
CA GLY A 81 20.29 3.38 2.56
C GLY A 81 21.53 4.19 2.92
N LYS A 82 21.56 5.46 2.50
CA LYS A 82 22.75 6.29 2.68
C LYS A 82 22.65 7.08 3.97
N ALA A 83 23.74 7.06 4.75
CA ALA A 83 23.82 7.83 5.98
C ALA A 83 23.61 9.33 5.69
N GLN A 84 22.92 10.03 6.59
CA GLN A 84 22.65 11.46 6.56
C GLN A 84 21.75 11.97 5.42
N GLY A 85 21.15 11.09 4.60
CA GLY A 85 20.26 11.51 3.51
C GLY A 85 19.05 12.34 3.96
N LEU A 86 18.63 12.21 5.23
CA LEU A 86 17.46 12.92 5.79
C LEU A 86 16.20 12.78 4.92
N PHE A 87 16.01 11.61 4.32
CA PHE A 87 14.86 11.34 3.46
C PHE A 87 13.54 11.58 4.19
N GLY A 88 12.59 12.23 3.51
CA GLY A 88 11.31 12.61 4.10
C GLY A 88 11.36 13.91 4.92
N ARG A 89 12.45 14.70 4.82
CA ARG A 89 12.55 16.04 5.43
C ARG A 89 11.56 17.03 4.86
N SER A 90 11.28 16.93 3.56
CA SER A 90 10.28 17.72 2.85
C SER A 90 9.41 16.80 2.01
N LEU A 91 8.18 17.24 1.78
CA LEU A 91 7.18 16.45 1.09
C LEU A 91 6.27 17.36 0.26
N ALA A 92 5.92 16.91 -0.93
CA ALA A 92 4.79 17.44 -1.70
C ALA A 92 3.92 16.27 -2.19
N MET A 93 2.60 16.41 -2.11
CA MET A 93 1.66 15.41 -2.62
C MET A 93 0.69 16.07 -3.59
N GLN A 94 0.43 15.39 -4.70
CA GLN A 94 -0.60 15.76 -5.64
C GLN A 94 -1.15 14.50 -6.30
N ALA A 95 -2.47 14.32 -6.24
CA ALA A 95 -3.15 13.14 -6.77
C ALA A 95 -2.53 11.84 -6.22
N ASP A 96 -2.04 10.96 -7.09
CA ASP A 96 -1.38 9.69 -6.77
C ASP A 96 0.13 9.83 -6.57
N LEU A 97 0.70 11.04 -6.66
CA LEU A 97 2.13 11.27 -6.55
C LEU A 97 2.51 11.92 -5.23
N ALA A 98 3.57 11.40 -4.61
CA ALA A 98 4.33 12.04 -3.56
C ALA A 98 5.77 12.28 -4.03
N LEU A 99 6.28 13.46 -3.71
CA LEU A 99 7.68 13.83 -3.84
C LEU A 99 8.27 13.95 -2.44
N PHE A 100 9.41 13.32 -2.21
CA PHE A 100 10.12 13.38 -0.94
C PHE A 100 11.53 13.90 -1.15
N GLY A 101 11.89 14.94 -0.39
CA GLY A 101 13.24 15.49 -0.43
C GLY A 101 14.20 14.75 0.49
N ALA A 102 15.45 14.64 0.03
CA ALA A 102 16.63 14.28 0.81
C ALA A 102 17.64 15.45 0.69
N TRP A 103 18.18 15.93 1.80
CA TRP A 103 19.04 17.12 1.80
C TRP A 103 20.51 16.79 1.52
N ASP A 104 20.97 15.58 1.83
CA ASP A 104 22.37 15.17 1.70
C ASP A 104 22.47 13.82 1.00
N ASP A 105 21.98 13.77 -0.24
CA ASP A 105 22.23 12.61 -1.10
C ASP A 105 23.65 12.69 -1.66
N VAL A 106 24.34 11.56 -1.67
CA VAL A 106 25.70 11.48 -2.19
C VAL A 106 25.64 10.93 -3.61
N ILE A 107 25.82 11.81 -4.59
CA ILE A 107 26.21 11.42 -5.94
C ILE A 107 27.72 11.16 -5.91
N PRO A 108 28.26 10.07 -6.50
CA PRO A 108 29.70 9.81 -6.50
C PRO A 108 30.48 11.05 -6.97
N GLY A 109 31.27 11.64 -6.05
CA GLY A 109 32.06 12.85 -6.32
C GLY A 109 31.45 14.18 -5.86
N LEU A 110 30.22 14.21 -5.32
CA LEU A 110 29.57 15.42 -4.78
C LEU A 110 29.00 15.15 -3.37
N TYR A 111 29.44 15.95 -2.40
CA TYR A 111 28.93 15.96 -1.02
C TYR A 111 27.96 17.14 -0.85
N GLY A 112 26.89 16.98 -0.06
CA GLY A 112 25.95 18.08 0.24
C GLY A 112 24.98 18.43 -0.89
N VAL A 113 24.69 17.49 -1.81
CA VAL A 113 23.68 17.70 -2.86
C VAL A 113 22.35 17.07 -2.46
N GLY A 114 21.25 17.80 -2.63
CA GLY A 114 19.92 17.25 -2.37
C GLY A 114 19.43 16.35 -3.49
N SER A 115 18.51 15.44 -3.18
CA SER A 115 17.73 14.70 -4.17
C SER A 115 16.25 14.73 -3.86
N VAL A 116 15.43 14.43 -4.88
CA VAL A 116 13.99 14.29 -4.74
C VAL A 116 13.61 12.93 -5.31
N SER A 117 12.95 12.12 -4.48
CA SER A 117 12.38 10.84 -4.90
C SER A 117 10.91 11.02 -5.23
N LEU A 118 10.52 10.55 -6.41
CA LEU A 118 9.12 10.40 -6.80
C LEU A 118 8.59 9.05 -6.29
N PHE A 119 7.42 9.08 -5.69
CA PHE A 119 6.72 7.93 -5.19
C PHE A 119 5.27 7.98 -5.66
N ARG A 120 4.75 6.85 -6.16
CA ARG A 120 3.31 6.73 -6.40
C ARG A 120 2.64 6.19 -5.15
N LEU A 121 1.77 7.00 -4.57
CA LEU A 121 0.85 6.66 -3.49
C LEU A 121 -0.33 5.82 -4.01
N ASP A 122 -0.08 4.95 -5.00
CA ASP A 122 -1.09 4.15 -5.66
C ASP A 122 -2.07 3.63 -4.60
N PRO A 123 -3.38 3.92 -4.69
CA PRO A 123 -4.32 3.23 -3.83
C PRO A 123 -4.07 1.73 -4.03
N VAL A 124 -4.04 0.93 -2.97
CA VAL A 124 -4.10 -0.51 -3.16
C VAL A 124 -5.43 -0.74 -3.88
N PHE A 125 -5.41 -1.08 -5.17
CA PHE A 125 -6.66 -1.34 -5.86
C PHE A 125 -7.32 -2.50 -5.11
N THR A 126 -8.58 -2.33 -4.79
CA THR A 126 -9.22 -3.19 -3.81
C THR A 126 -9.89 -4.34 -4.53
N LEU A 127 -9.56 -5.55 -4.09
CA LEU A 127 -10.31 -6.76 -4.35
C LEU A 127 -11.29 -6.98 -3.20
N SER A 128 -12.55 -7.23 -3.54
CA SER A 128 -13.56 -7.77 -2.63
C SER A 128 -14.26 -8.99 -3.25
N LEU A 129 -14.82 -9.83 -2.39
CA LEU A 129 -15.54 -11.06 -2.77
C LEU A 129 -16.90 -11.05 -2.08
N ASP A 130 -17.98 -11.37 -2.80
CA ASP A 130 -19.34 -11.45 -2.27
C ASP A 130 -20.03 -12.75 -2.74
N PRO A 131 -20.44 -13.67 -1.85
CA PRO A 131 -20.33 -13.59 -0.40
C PRO A 131 -18.90 -13.85 0.12
N LEU A 132 -18.58 -13.26 1.26
CA LEU A 132 -17.40 -13.57 2.08
C LEU A 132 -17.87 -14.05 3.47
N PRO A 133 -17.59 -15.30 3.88
CA PRO A 133 -16.86 -16.35 3.16
C PRO A 133 -17.61 -16.88 1.92
N PRO A 134 -16.89 -17.31 0.86
CA PRO A 134 -17.50 -17.95 -0.30
C PRO A 134 -18.13 -19.28 0.07
N VAL A 135 -19.20 -19.67 -0.64
CA VAL A 135 -19.93 -20.91 -0.38
C VAL A 135 -19.56 -21.97 -1.42
N ALA A 136 -19.24 -23.19 -0.97
CA ALA A 136 -18.91 -24.29 -1.86
C ALA A 136 -20.10 -24.66 -2.77
N GLY A 137 -19.83 -24.82 -4.06
CA GLY A 137 -20.86 -25.13 -5.05
C GLY A 137 -21.71 -23.94 -5.50
N SER A 138 -21.39 -22.72 -5.06
CA SER A 138 -22.04 -21.49 -5.50
C SER A 138 -21.15 -20.67 -6.42
N THR A 139 -21.74 -19.61 -6.98
CA THR A 139 -21.01 -18.50 -7.60
C THR A 139 -20.77 -17.42 -6.54
N ALA A 140 -19.63 -16.74 -6.64
CA ALA A 140 -19.34 -15.52 -5.89
C ALA A 140 -18.90 -14.42 -6.87
N ASP A 141 -19.16 -13.17 -6.52
CA ASP A 141 -18.77 -12.00 -7.31
C ASP A 141 -17.47 -11.42 -6.78
N LEU A 142 -16.47 -11.34 -7.66
CA LEU A 142 -15.23 -10.61 -7.44
C LEU A 142 -15.46 -9.17 -7.91
N GLN A 143 -15.14 -8.20 -7.07
CA GLN A 143 -15.18 -6.78 -7.44
C GLN A 143 -13.79 -6.17 -7.28
N LEU A 144 -13.38 -5.42 -8.30
CA LEU A 144 -12.18 -4.60 -8.33
C LEU A 144 -12.59 -3.14 -8.28
N ARG A 145 -11.92 -2.36 -7.44
CA ARG A 145 -12.10 -0.91 -7.34
C ARG A 145 -10.75 -0.22 -7.30
N GLN A 146 -10.67 1.00 -7.83
CA GLN A 146 -9.45 1.83 -7.81
C GLN A 146 -8.25 1.20 -8.54
N GLY A 147 -8.52 0.28 -9.48
CA GLY A 147 -7.52 -0.24 -10.41
C GLY A 147 -7.13 0.81 -11.45
N ASP A 148 -6.17 0.46 -12.30
CA ASP A 148 -5.86 1.25 -13.50
C ASP A 148 -7.08 1.24 -14.44
N PRO A 149 -7.50 2.41 -14.98
CA PRO A 149 -8.57 2.49 -15.96
C PRO A 149 -8.27 1.71 -17.24
N ASP A 150 -9.30 1.17 -17.88
CA ASP A 150 -9.23 0.53 -19.21
C ASP A 150 -8.15 -0.56 -19.36
N THR A 151 -7.78 -1.19 -18.24
CA THR A 151 -6.63 -2.09 -18.11
C THR A 151 -7.10 -3.50 -17.75
N HIS A 152 -6.36 -4.52 -18.20
CA HIS A 152 -6.66 -5.89 -17.81
C HIS A 152 -6.17 -6.19 -16.39
N ALA A 153 -7.03 -6.82 -15.62
CA ALA A 153 -6.74 -7.35 -14.30
C ALA A 153 -6.96 -8.86 -14.24
N TRP A 154 -6.25 -9.52 -13.33
CA TRP A 154 -6.44 -10.94 -13.03
C TRP A 154 -6.64 -11.09 -11.54
N VAL A 155 -7.50 -12.02 -11.13
CA VAL A 155 -7.61 -12.44 -9.74
C VAL A 155 -6.90 -13.77 -9.60
N LEU A 156 -5.95 -13.82 -8.69
CA LEU A 156 -5.18 -15.01 -8.36
C LEU A 156 -5.60 -15.52 -6.99
N TYR A 157 -5.42 -16.82 -6.78
CA TYR A 157 -5.63 -17.46 -5.51
C TYR A 157 -4.53 -18.47 -5.16
N SER A 158 -4.38 -18.75 -3.88
CA SER A 158 -3.59 -19.86 -3.37
C SER A 158 -4.41 -20.70 -2.39
N THR A 159 -4.17 -22.01 -2.40
CA THR A 159 -4.63 -22.95 -1.36
C THR A 159 -3.49 -23.46 -0.48
N SER A 160 -2.23 -23.09 -0.80
CA SER A 160 -1.04 -23.50 -0.04
C SER A 160 -0.56 -22.46 0.96
N GLY A 161 -1.09 -21.24 0.92
CA GLY A 161 -0.72 -20.16 1.83
C GLY A 161 -0.23 -18.90 1.12
N THR A 162 0.27 -17.96 1.92
CA THR A 162 0.95 -16.76 1.44
C THR A 162 2.41 -17.04 1.09
N GLY A 163 3.07 -16.10 0.41
CA GLY A 163 4.45 -16.23 -0.02
C GLY A 163 4.74 -15.41 -1.27
N PRO A 164 5.92 -14.79 -1.38
CA PRO A 164 6.24 -13.94 -2.52
C PRO A 164 6.38 -14.79 -3.80
N THR A 165 5.55 -14.51 -4.81
CA THR A 165 5.68 -15.09 -6.15
C THR A 165 5.79 -13.99 -7.20
N LEU A 166 6.87 -13.98 -7.96
CA LEU A 166 7.07 -13.05 -9.07
C LEU A 166 6.20 -13.46 -10.27
N ILE A 167 5.52 -12.49 -10.89
CA ILE A 167 4.80 -12.63 -12.15
C ILE A 167 5.50 -11.74 -13.18
N PRO A 168 6.51 -12.25 -13.90
CA PRO A 168 7.34 -11.44 -14.78
C PRO A 168 6.56 -10.71 -15.87
N ALA A 169 5.54 -11.36 -16.43
CA ALA A 169 4.70 -10.79 -17.48
C ALA A 169 3.94 -9.52 -17.06
N LEU A 170 3.70 -9.34 -15.76
CA LEU A 170 3.02 -8.18 -15.20
C LEU A 170 3.97 -7.26 -14.42
N GLY A 171 5.24 -7.65 -14.23
CA GLY A 171 6.20 -6.88 -13.45
C GLY A 171 5.81 -6.73 -11.97
N VAL A 172 5.09 -7.70 -11.40
CA VAL A 172 4.61 -7.65 -10.00
C VAL A 172 5.03 -8.87 -9.21
N THR A 173 5.16 -8.71 -7.89
CA THR A 173 5.30 -9.81 -6.95
C THR A 173 4.04 -9.88 -6.09
N VAL A 174 3.35 -11.02 -6.11
CA VAL A 174 2.15 -11.27 -5.29
C VAL A 174 2.52 -11.95 -3.99
N ASP A 175 1.68 -11.80 -2.96
CA ASP A 175 1.84 -12.47 -1.67
C ASP A 175 0.99 -13.76 -1.60
N LEU A 176 1.20 -14.62 -2.60
CA LEU A 176 0.53 -15.90 -2.76
C LEU A 176 1.57 -16.97 -3.05
N GLY A 177 1.62 -18.02 -2.23
CA GLY A 177 2.46 -19.18 -2.51
C GLY A 177 1.82 -20.05 -3.58
N ASN A 178 2.53 -20.38 -4.67
CA ASN A 178 2.02 -21.18 -5.79
C ASN A 178 0.65 -20.69 -6.33
N PRO A 179 0.57 -19.43 -6.81
CA PRO A 179 -0.69 -18.80 -7.22
C PRO A 179 -1.27 -19.47 -8.47
N LYS A 180 -2.60 -19.54 -8.50
CA LYS A 180 -3.41 -19.98 -9.63
C LYS A 180 -4.38 -18.87 -10.02
N ILE A 181 -4.83 -18.86 -11.27
CA ILE A 181 -5.81 -17.86 -11.74
C ILE A 181 -7.21 -18.29 -11.27
N ALA A 182 -7.89 -17.43 -10.54
CA ALA A 182 -9.30 -17.57 -10.17
C ALA A 182 -10.21 -16.96 -11.25
N ALA A 183 -9.85 -15.78 -11.76
CA ALA A 183 -10.62 -15.07 -12.78
C ALA A 183 -9.71 -14.16 -13.64
N GLY A 184 -10.17 -13.88 -14.85
CA GLY A 184 -9.57 -12.92 -15.76
C GLY A 184 -8.95 -13.53 -17.03
N PRO A 185 -8.47 -12.68 -17.95
CA PRO A 185 -8.39 -11.22 -17.83
C PRO A 185 -9.78 -10.54 -17.76
N VAL A 186 -9.95 -9.63 -16.81
CA VAL A 186 -11.14 -8.77 -16.69
C VAL A 186 -10.71 -7.35 -17.03
N LYS A 187 -11.40 -6.71 -17.98
CA LYS A 187 -11.11 -5.31 -18.33
C LYS A 187 -11.78 -4.38 -17.32
N THR A 188 -11.01 -3.48 -16.72
CA THR A 188 -11.55 -2.38 -15.90
C THR A 188 -12.19 -1.31 -16.78
N ASP A 189 -13.21 -0.66 -16.25
CA ASP A 189 -13.83 0.50 -16.88
C ASP A 189 -12.93 1.75 -16.76
N ALA A 190 -13.43 2.89 -17.27
CA ALA A 190 -12.73 4.17 -17.21
C ALA A 190 -12.50 4.69 -15.76
N THR A 191 -13.17 4.09 -14.77
CA THR A 191 -12.99 4.41 -13.35
C THR A 191 -12.02 3.45 -12.63
N GLY A 192 -11.49 2.45 -13.34
CA GLY A 192 -10.64 1.42 -12.74
C GLY A 192 -11.44 0.35 -11.99
N SER A 193 -12.74 0.23 -12.26
CA SER A 193 -13.61 -0.76 -11.62
C SER A 193 -13.90 -1.94 -12.54
N ALA A 194 -14.07 -3.12 -11.98
CA ALA A 194 -14.45 -4.33 -12.73
C ALA A 194 -15.16 -5.32 -11.81
N SER A 195 -15.94 -6.22 -12.41
CA SER A 195 -16.55 -7.34 -11.70
C SER A 195 -16.44 -8.62 -12.51
N ALA A 196 -16.25 -9.75 -11.84
CA ALA A 196 -16.28 -11.06 -12.47
C ALA A 196 -16.87 -12.11 -11.54
N ALA A 197 -17.76 -12.94 -12.07
CA ALA A 197 -18.27 -14.10 -11.38
C ALA A 197 -17.21 -15.21 -11.34
N VAL A 198 -17.01 -15.81 -10.17
CA VAL A 198 -16.16 -16.98 -9.97
C VAL A 198 -16.99 -18.14 -9.43
N ASN A 199 -16.86 -19.31 -10.05
CA ASN A 199 -17.51 -20.53 -9.59
C ASN A 199 -16.65 -21.18 -8.51
N ILE A 200 -17.24 -21.40 -7.34
CA ILE A 200 -16.59 -22.07 -6.21
C ILE A 200 -16.90 -23.57 -6.29
N PRO A 201 -15.90 -24.45 -6.47
CA PRO A 201 -16.16 -25.89 -6.56
C PRO A 201 -16.82 -26.42 -5.29
N ALA A 202 -17.77 -27.35 -5.42
CA ALA A 202 -18.39 -28.02 -4.27
C ALA A 202 -17.35 -28.77 -3.41
N SER A 203 -16.25 -29.23 -4.02
CA SER A 203 -15.13 -29.88 -3.34
C SER A 203 -14.25 -28.92 -2.52
N ALA A 204 -14.45 -27.61 -2.63
CA ALA A 204 -13.65 -26.62 -1.92
C ALA A 204 -14.12 -26.36 -0.49
N GLY A 205 -15.24 -26.96 -0.04
CA GLY A 205 -15.78 -26.76 1.31
C GLY A 205 -14.72 -27.02 2.40
N GLY A 206 -14.54 -26.05 3.31
CA GLY A 206 -13.55 -26.08 4.37
C GLY A 206 -12.11 -25.72 3.95
N ALA A 207 -11.84 -25.52 2.66
CA ALA A 207 -10.51 -25.11 2.19
C ALA A 207 -10.20 -23.67 2.61
N LYS A 208 -8.98 -23.44 3.11
CA LYS A 208 -8.45 -22.08 3.28
C LYS A 208 -7.94 -21.58 1.94
N VAL A 209 -8.32 -20.36 1.60
CA VAL A 209 -7.95 -19.70 0.35
C VAL A 209 -7.45 -18.29 0.63
N TRP A 210 -6.43 -17.90 -0.12
CA TRP A 210 -5.91 -16.54 -0.18
C TRP A 210 -6.14 -16.02 -1.58
N LEU A 211 -6.64 -14.79 -1.73
CA LEU A 211 -6.88 -14.17 -3.02
C LEU A 211 -6.18 -12.83 -3.10
N GLN A 212 -5.61 -12.54 -4.26
CA GLN A 212 -5.03 -11.24 -4.58
C GLN A 212 -5.23 -10.99 -6.07
N ALA A 213 -5.62 -9.78 -6.42
CA ALA A 213 -5.73 -9.34 -7.78
C ALA A 213 -4.46 -8.62 -8.23
N VAL A 214 -4.23 -8.64 -9.54
CA VAL A 214 -3.03 -8.07 -10.19
C VAL A 214 -3.41 -7.27 -11.44
N GLN A 215 -2.69 -6.17 -11.65
CA GLN A 215 -2.62 -5.39 -12.89
C GLN A 215 -1.13 -5.19 -13.23
N PRO A 216 -0.77 -4.75 -14.45
CA PRO A 216 0.62 -4.43 -14.76
C PRO A 216 1.22 -3.45 -13.73
N GLY A 217 2.27 -3.87 -13.03
CA GLY A 217 2.96 -3.08 -12.01
C GLY A 217 2.23 -2.91 -10.67
N ARG A 218 1.02 -3.44 -10.48
CA ARG A 218 0.21 -3.26 -9.26
C ARG A 218 -0.37 -4.56 -8.72
N VAL A 219 -0.51 -4.64 -7.39
CA VAL A 219 -1.25 -5.73 -6.70
C VAL A 219 -2.32 -5.17 -5.76
N SER A 220 -3.38 -5.95 -5.51
CA SER A 220 -4.45 -5.58 -4.57
C SER A 220 -4.11 -5.92 -3.11
N ASN A 221 -5.06 -5.65 -2.22
CA ASN A 221 -5.11 -6.24 -0.89
C ASN A 221 -5.19 -7.78 -1.00
N LEU A 222 -4.70 -8.45 0.05
CA LEU A 222 -4.80 -9.90 0.20
C LEU A 222 -6.09 -10.24 0.99
N ILE A 223 -6.97 -11.02 0.40
CA ILE A 223 -8.11 -11.62 1.09
C ILE A 223 -7.68 -12.99 1.61
N SER A 224 -8.01 -13.32 2.87
CA SER A 224 -7.85 -14.68 3.40
C SER A 224 -9.16 -15.14 4.02
N THR A 225 -9.65 -16.33 3.61
CA THR A 225 -10.92 -16.87 4.08
C THR A 225 -10.95 -18.39 4.00
N ALA A 226 -11.85 -19.01 4.75
CA ALA A 226 -12.24 -20.41 4.52
C ALA A 226 -13.49 -20.45 3.63
N VAL A 227 -13.58 -21.42 2.73
CA VAL A 227 -14.79 -21.69 1.97
C VAL A 227 -15.80 -22.39 2.89
N ARG A 228 -17.03 -21.86 2.94
CA ARG A 228 -18.14 -22.39 3.73
C ARG A 228 -18.82 -23.56 3.03
#